data_AF-A0A851Z4Z9-F1
#
_entry.id   AF-A0A851Z4Z9-F1
#
_cell.length_a   1.000
_cell.length_b   1.000
_cell.length_c   1.000
_cell.angle_alpha   90.00
_cell.angle_beta   90.00
_cell.angle_gamma   90.00
#
_symmetry.space_group_name_H-M   'P 1'
#
loop_
_entity.id
_entity.type
_entity.pdbx_description
1 polymer ?
#
loop_
_entity_poly.entity_id
_entity_poly.type
_entity_poly.pdbx_seq_one_letter_code
_entity_poly.pdbx_strand_id
1 'polypeptide(L)'
;MHMKTVLILLVLALATVFALVCVLLTRGRAPSTCQHQPLHREDTDDGQSLVFADLTPEELAQVVRYLQGNLGVPLVDASRARPSDNCVASVDVQVPAKAENVSGFFVHPVGLEVLVDHSSLDISQWAVSRVFYNGQYYRDLAHLESTYVQGQVSVEKVRRAPQDGDFSSMKPRAPPAALFPVQYEPQGPRYSVRNNHVLFQAWSFAFGMSVNTGLRLFDIRHRGERVAYEISVQEALSVYGSNCPGGMSTRYMDGSFGIGRYTSPLVRGVDCPYSATYLDVHHLAHSLVSRTSKSALCIFEQNLGSPLRRHYSNLQSLYYGGLVNSALVVRSITTVGNYDYVWDFIFYQNGAIEGKVQATGYLTSSFLHGDGLRYGNRVWEHTLGTIHTHSINYKVDLDVGG
;
A
#
# COMPACT_ATOMS: atom_id res chain seq x y z
N MET A 1 -15.30 -71.59 2.66
CA MET A 1 -16.15 -70.73 1.80
C MET A 1 -16.78 -71.59 0.72
N HIS A 2 -18.11 -71.57 0.60
CA HIS A 2 -18.83 -72.39 -0.38
C HIS A 2 -18.43 -71.98 -1.80
N MET A 3 -18.08 -72.94 -2.66
CA MET A 3 -17.69 -72.72 -4.06
C MET A 3 -18.72 -71.88 -4.84
N LYS A 4 -20.00 -72.00 -4.47
CA LYS A 4 -21.10 -71.18 -5.00
C LYS A 4 -20.93 -69.68 -4.70
N THR A 5 -20.45 -69.33 -3.50
CA THR A 5 -20.24 -67.94 -3.08
C THR A 5 -19.07 -67.30 -3.82
N VAL A 6 -18.00 -68.07 -4.07
CA VAL A 6 -16.86 -67.62 -4.87
C VAL A 6 -17.26 -67.38 -6.32
N LEU A 7 -18.07 -68.27 -6.89
CA LEU A 7 -18.57 -68.12 -8.26
C LEU A 7 -19.47 -66.88 -8.40
N ILE A 8 -20.33 -66.61 -7.41
CA ILE A 8 -21.20 -65.41 -7.40
C ILE A 8 -20.36 -64.13 -7.33
N LEU A 9 -19.33 -64.09 -6.48
CA LEU A 9 -18.43 -62.93 -6.38
C LEU A 9 -17.64 -62.71 -7.68
N LEU A 10 -17.23 -63.78 -8.35
CA LEU A 10 -16.50 -63.69 -9.62
C LEU A 10 -17.39 -63.18 -10.77
N VAL A 11 -18.64 -63.62 -10.80
CA VAL A 11 -19.65 -63.14 -11.76
C VAL A 11 -19.99 -61.66 -11.51
N LEU A 12 -20.15 -61.26 -10.25
CA LEU A 12 -20.37 -59.85 -9.88
C LEU A 12 -19.18 -58.97 -10.26
N ALA A 13 -17.95 -59.42 -10.01
CA ALA A 13 -16.74 -58.70 -10.39
C ALA A 13 -16.64 -58.52 -11.92
N LEU A 14 -16.89 -59.60 -12.69
CA LEU A 14 -16.90 -59.54 -14.15
C LEU A 14 -18.01 -58.61 -14.68
N ALA A 15 -19.20 -58.63 -14.08
CA ALA A 15 -20.29 -57.73 -14.44
C ALA A 15 -19.94 -56.26 -14.17
N THR A 16 -19.28 -55.96 -13.04
CA THR A 16 -18.82 -54.60 -12.74
C THR A 16 -17.73 -54.10 -13.68
N VAL A 17 -16.78 -54.97 -14.05
CA VAL A 17 -15.73 -54.63 -15.02
C VAL A 17 -16.34 -54.39 -16.40
N PHE A 18 -17.28 -55.24 -16.83
CA PHE A 18 -18.00 -55.07 -18.09
C PHE A 18 -18.79 -53.75 -18.12
N ALA A 19 -19.49 -53.42 -17.04
CA ALA A 19 -20.21 -52.14 -16.93
C ALA A 19 -19.27 -50.93 -17.00
N LEU A 20 -18.12 -50.97 -16.32
CA LEU A 20 -17.10 -49.92 -16.38
C LEU A 20 -16.52 -49.74 -17.79
N VAL A 21 -16.23 -50.84 -18.48
CA VAL A 21 -15.76 -50.82 -19.86
C VAL A 21 -16.83 -50.27 -20.79
N CYS A 22 -18.11 -50.66 -20.63
CA CYS A 22 -19.21 -50.08 -21.39
C CYS A 22 -19.39 -48.57 -21.12
N VAL A 23 -19.23 -48.11 -19.87
CA VAL A 23 -19.29 -46.66 -19.55
C VAL A 23 -18.13 -45.90 -20.19
N LEU A 24 -16.93 -46.49 -20.22
CA LEU A 24 -15.75 -45.89 -20.86
C LEU A 24 -15.86 -45.86 -22.38
N LEU A 25 -16.40 -46.92 -23.00
CA LEU A 25 -16.59 -47.01 -24.45
C LEU A 25 -17.80 -46.20 -24.96
N THR A 26 -18.84 -46.01 -24.13
CA THR A 26 -20.00 -45.15 -24.47
C THR A 26 -19.78 -43.67 -24.12
N ARG A 27 -18.71 -43.35 -23.37
CA ARG A 27 -18.19 -41.96 -23.22
C ARG A 27 -17.42 -41.45 -24.45
N GLY A 28 -17.67 -42.03 -25.62
CA GLY A 28 -17.37 -41.42 -26.91
C GLY A 28 -18.29 -40.23 -27.18
N ARG A 29 -18.16 -39.15 -26.40
CA ARG A 29 -18.61 -37.83 -26.83
C ARG A 29 -17.42 -37.20 -27.55
N ALA A 30 -17.52 -37.10 -28.87
CA ALA A 30 -16.67 -36.21 -29.65
C ALA A 30 -16.58 -34.86 -28.93
N PRO A 31 -15.40 -34.20 -28.87
CA PRO A 31 -15.33 -32.86 -28.34
C PRO A 31 -16.30 -32.05 -29.17
N SER A 32 -17.33 -31.51 -28.52
CA SER A 32 -18.09 -30.42 -29.09
C SER A 32 -17.05 -29.42 -29.56
N THR A 33 -17.02 -29.18 -30.86
CA THR A 33 -16.44 -27.97 -31.43
C THR A 33 -16.84 -26.86 -30.47
N CYS A 34 -15.85 -26.31 -29.76
CA CYS A 34 -16.04 -25.03 -29.13
C CYS A 34 -16.41 -24.13 -30.28
N GLN A 35 -17.70 -23.84 -30.44
CA GLN A 35 -18.06 -22.53 -30.91
C GLN A 35 -17.30 -21.62 -29.96
N HIS A 36 -16.26 -20.97 -30.48
CA HIS A 36 -15.88 -19.68 -29.98
C HIS A 36 -17.18 -18.87 -29.99
N GLN A 37 -17.87 -18.87 -28.85
CA GLN A 37 -18.40 -17.62 -28.36
C GLN A 37 -17.24 -16.66 -28.54
N PRO A 38 -17.42 -15.55 -29.28
CA PRO A 38 -16.45 -14.49 -29.19
C PRO A 38 -16.27 -14.31 -27.69
N LEU A 39 -15.02 -14.28 -27.21
CA LEU A 39 -14.75 -13.64 -25.94
C LEU A 39 -15.69 -12.45 -25.90
N HIS A 40 -16.56 -12.39 -24.88
CA HIS A 40 -17.07 -11.10 -24.47
C HIS A 40 -15.84 -10.22 -24.52
N ARG A 41 -15.86 -9.28 -25.47
CA ARG A 41 -14.75 -8.41 -25.77
C ARG A 41 -14.29 -7.96 -24.39
N GLU A 42 -13.19 -8.54 -23.89
CA GLU A 42 -12.36 -7.80 -22.97
C GLU A 42 -12.10 -6.59 -23.83
N ASP A 43 -12.74 -5.48 -23.44
CA ASP A 43 -12.40 -4.20 -24.01
C ASP A 43 -10.90 -4.22 -24.09
N THR A 44 -10.42 -4.05 -25.31
CA THR A 44 -9.03 -3.75 -25.58
C THR A 44 -8.68 -2.66 -24.59
N ASP A 45 -8.04 -3.04 -23.47
CA ASP A 45 -7.52 -2.10 -22.50
C ASP A 45 -6.36 -1.45 -23.22
N ASP A 46 -6.71 -0.42 -23.97
CA ASP A 46 -5.85 0.38 -24.83
C ASP A 46 -4.97 1.27 -23.94
N GLY A 47 -4.56 0.80 -22.76
CA GLY A 47 -3.83 1.55 -21.75
C GLY A 47 -4.47 2.90 -21.35
N GLN A 48 -5.71 3.16 -21.75
CA GLN A 48 -6.43 4.40 -21.49
C GLN A 48 -7.24 4.24 -20.21
N SER A 49 -6.75 4.91 -19.16
CA SER A 49 -7.43 4.96 -17.88
C SER A 49 -8.86 5.49 -18.01
N LEU A 50 -9.84 4.69 -17.57
CA LEU A 50 -11.26 5.08 -17.46
C LEU A 50 -11.53 6.03 -16.27
N VAL A 51 -10.50 6.62 -15.66
CA VAL A 51 -10.65 7.50 -14.48
C VAL A 51 -11.41 8.80 -14.76
N PHE A 52 -11.62 9.13 -16.05
CA PHE A 52 -12.45 10.25 -16.52
C PHE A 52 -13.75 9.78 -17.18
N ALA A 53 -14.04 8.49 -17.17
CA ALA A 53 -15.30 7.98 -17.73
C ALA A 53 -16.46 8.45 -16.86
N ASP A 54 -17.55 8.87 -17.52
CA ASP A 54 -18.81 9.14 -16.84
C ASP A 54 -19.30 7.87 -16.14
N LEU A 55 -20.09 8.04 -15.07
CA LEU A 55 -20.69 6.91 -14.36
C LEU A 55 -21.60 6.12 -15.29
N THR A 56 -21.41 4.80 -15.33
CA THR A 56 -22.32 3.88 -16.01
C THR A 56 -23.72 3.87 -15.36
N PRO A 57 -24.78 3.46 -16.08
CA PRO A 57 -26.11 3.29 -15.49
C PRO A 57 -26.13 2.40 -14.24
N GLU A 58 -25.30 1.36 -14.22
CA GLU A 58 -25.12 0.46 -13.09
C GLU A 58 -24.49 1.16 -11.88
N GLU A 59 -23.46 1.98 -12.10
CA GLU A 59 -22.79 2.76 -11.06
C GLU A 59 -23.69 3.87 -10.50
N LEU A 60 -24.41 4.60 -11.36
CA LEU A 60 -25.43 5.57 -10.94
C LEU A 60 -26.49 4.92 -10.04
N ALA A 61 -27.00 3.75 -10.44
CA ALA A 61 -27.98 3.01 -9.65
C ALA A 61 -27.39 2.51 -8.32
N GLN A 62 -26.11 2.14 -8.27
CA GLN A 62 -25.44 1.77 -7.03
C GLN A 62 -25.31 2.98 -6.08
N VAL A 63 -24.90 4.14 -6.58
CA VAL A 63 -24.77 5.37 -5.79
C VAL A 63 -26.13 5.80 -5.25
N VAL A 64 -27.18 5.81 -6.07
CA VAL A 64 -28.54 6.15 -5.63
C VAL A 64 -29.04 5.18 -4.55
N ARG A 65 -28.85 3.86 -4.72
CA ARG A 65 -29.20 2.87 -3.69
C ARG A 65 -28.42 3.08 -2.39
N TYR A 66 -27.13 3.39 -2.49
CA TYR A 66 -26.31 3.71 -1.34
C TYR A 66 -26.85 4.93 -0.59
N LEU A 67 -27.17 6.02 -1.30
CA LEU A 67 -27.70 7.25 -0.70
C LEU A 67 -29.06 7.00 -0.03
N GLN A 68 -29.96 6.25 -0.68
CA GLN A 68 -31.25 5.85 -0.11
C GLN A 68 -31.11 5.05 1.19
N GLY A 69 -30.07 4.21 1.31
CA GLY A 69 -29.82 3.40 2.50
C GLY A 69 -29.07 4.10 3.63
N ASN A 70 -28.34 5.19 3.34
CA ASN A 70 -27.35 5.74 4.28
C ASN A 70 -27.54 7.22 4.65
N LEU A 71 -28.38 7.99 3.94
CA LEU A 71 -28.57 9.41 4.26
C LEU A 71 -29.43 9.67 5.51
N GLY A 72 -30.09 8.63 6.06
CA GLY A 72 -30.89 8.76 7.27
C GLY A 72 -32.14 9.64 7.12
N VAL A 73 -32.46 10.07 5.90
CA VAL A 73 -33.64 10.86 5.54
C VAL A 73 -34.39 10.18 4.38
N PRO A 74 -35.73 10.23 4.35
CA PRO A 74 -36.50 9.72 3.22
C PRO A 74 -36.24 10.58 1.98
N LEU A 75 -35.80 9.94 0.90
CA LEU A 75 -35.57 10.60 -0.38
C LEU A 75 -36.79 10.42 -1.29
N VAL A 76 -37.29 11.52 -1.85
CA VAL A 76 -38.37 11.54 -2.85
C VAL A 76 -37.74 11.68 -4.24
N ASP A 77 -38.41 11.14 -5.25
CA ASP A 77 -38.05 11.37 -6.65
C ASP A 77 -38.03 12.88 -6.95
N ALA A 78 -36.92 13.38 -7.48
CA ALA A 78 -36.72 14.80 -7.73
C ALA A 78 -37.77 15.41 -8.67
N SER A 79 -38.34 14.61 -9.60
CA SER A 79 -39.41 15.06 -10.51
C SER A 79 -40.75 15.36 -9.81
N ARG A 80 -40.90 14.90 -8.57
CA ARG A 80 -42.10 15.04 -7.73
C ARG A 80 -41.82 15.68 -6.38
N ALA A 81 -40.57 16.05 -6.12
CA ALA A 81 -40.15 16.63 -4.85
C ALA A 81 -40.69 18.06 -4.72
N ARG A 82 -41.25 18.37 -3.55
CA ARG A 82 -41.56 19.75 -3.15
C ARG A 82 -40.32 20.39 -2.54
N PRO A 83 -40.26 21.73 -2.43
CA PRO A 83 -39.11 22.41 -1.83
C PRO A 83 -38.75 21.99 -0.40
N SER A 84 -39.68 21.37 0.34
CA SER A 84 -39.48 20.84 1.69
C SER A 84 -39.00 19.39 1.73
N ASP A 85 -38.97 18.69 0.59
CA ASP A 85 -38.67 17.27 0.51
C ASP A 85 -37.16 17.07 0.21
N ASN A 86 -36.55 16.02 0.76
CA ASN A 86 -35.17 15.66 0.42
C ASN A 86 -35.18 14.82 -0.87
N CYS A 87 -34.34 15.15 -1.85
CA CYS A 87 -34.21 14.38 -3.08
C CYS A 87 -32.75 14.32 -3.53
N VAL A 88 -32.45 13.36 -4.40
CA VAL A 88 -31.17 13.33 -5.13
C VAL A 88 -31.36 14.17 -6.38
N ALA A 89 -30.85 15.40 -6.38
CA ALA A 89 -30.99 16.32 -7.51
C ALA A 89 -30.08 15.96 -8.70
N SER A 90 -28.87 15.46 -8.41
CA SER A 90 -27.92 14.96 -9.40
C SER A 90 -26.94 13.97 -8.76
N VAL A 91 -26.38 13.11 -9.61
CA VAL A 91 -25.23 12.25 -9.30
C VAL A 91 -24.31 12.37 -10.49
N ASP A 92 -23.04 12.67 -10.25
CA ASP A 92 -22.05 12.87 -11.30
C ASP A 92 -20.70 12.27 -10.87
N VAL A 93 -19.81 12.04 -11.84
CA VAL A 93 -18.45 11.56 -11.58
C VAL A 93 -17.65 12.66 -10.89
N GLN A 94 -17.08 12.34 -9.72
CA GLN A 94 -16.08 13.22 -9.10
C GLN A 94 -14.73 12.96 -9.77
N VAL A 95 -14.37 13.84 -10.70
CA VAL A 95 -13.10 13.76 -11.43
C VAL A 95 -11.92 14.11 -10.51
N PRO A 96 -10.76 13.41 -10.59
CA PRO A 96 -9.54 13.79 -9.88
C PRO A 96 -9.11 15.22 -10.20
N ALA A 97 -8.45 15.90 -9.25
CA ALA A 97 -7.96 17.25 -9.49
C ALA A 97 -6.89 17.22 -10.60
N LYS A 98 -6.89 18.23 -11.50
CA LYS A 98 -5.99 18.31 -12.67
C LYS A 98 -4.48 18.17 -12.34
N ALA A 99 -4.08 18.43 -11.10
CA ALA A 99 -2.72 18.25 -10.59
C ALA A 99 -2.36 16.80 -10.22
N GLU A 100 -3.34 15.91 -10.06
CA GLU A 100 -3.17 14.51 -9.64
C GLU A 100 -2.82 13.57 -10.82
N ASN A 101 -2.79 14.07 -12.05
CA ASN A 101 -2.55 13.26 -13.24
C ASN A 101 -1.08 13.09 -13.64
N VAL A 102 -0.14 13.74 -12.96
CA VAL A 102 1.30 13.61 -13.26
C VAL A 102 1.93 12.64 -12.27
N SER A 103 2.48 11.53 -12.78
CA SER A 103 3.22 10.58 -11.95
C SER A 103 4.36 11.29 -11.21
N GLY A 104 4.42 11.15 -9.88
CA GLY A 104 5.47 11.76 -9.08
C GLY A 104 5.43 13.28 -9.03
N PHE A 105 4.24 13.91 -9.00
CA PHE A 105 4.07 15.37 -8.95
C PHE A 105 4.91 16.07 -7.85
N PHE A 106 5.26 15.35 -6.77
CA PHE A 106 6.09 15.81 -5.66
C PHE A 106 7.45 16.41 -6.06
N VAL A 107 7.97 16.08 -7.26
CA VAL A 107 9.25 16.58 -7.79
C VAL A 107 9.10 17.60 -8.93
N HIS A 108 7.89 18.13 -9.14
CA HIS A 108 7.58 19.14 -10.16
C HIS A 108 7.11 20.47 -9.55
N PRO A 109 7.90 21.13 -8.68
CA PRO A 109 7.51 22.39 -8.08
C PRO A 109 7.49 23.52 -9.14
N VAL A 110 6.51 24.42 -9.01
CA VAL A 110 6.33 25.56 -9.94
C VAL A 110 6.70 26.91 -9.35
N GLY A 111 7.20 26.92 -8.11
CA GLY A 111 7.66 28.13 -7.42
C GLY A 111 6.55 28.96 -6.77
N LEU A 112 5.28 28.57 -6.90
CA LEU A 112 4.14 29.22 -6.26
C LEU A 112 3.73 28.47 -4.98
N GLU A 113 3.66 29.19 -3.87
CA GLU A 113 3.12 28.70 -2.60
C GLU A 113 2.10 29.72 -2.06
N VAL A 114 1.00 29.22 -1.50
CA VAL A 114 -0.12 30.05 -1.03
C VAL A 114 -0.43 29.67 0.41
N LEU A 115 -0.35 30.66 1.31
CA LEU A 115 -0.78 30.51 2.69
C LEU A 115 -2.27 30.82 2.78
N VAL A 116 -3.07 29.82 3.12
CA VAL A 116 -4.52 29.95 3.29
C VAL A 116 -4.84 29.94 4.78
N ASP A 117 -5.58 30.95 5.24
CA ASP A 117 -6.23 30.91 6.54
C ASP A 117 -7.56 30.17 6.39
N HIS A 118 -7.63 29.00 7.02
CA HIS A 118 -8.80 28.14 7.06
C HIS A 118 -9.23 27.86 8.51
N SER A 119 -8.96 28.80 9.44
CA SER A 119 -9.30 28.65 10.86
C SER A 119 -10.81 28.76 11.14
N SER A 120 -11.53 29.49 10.28
CA SER A 120 -12.98 29.63 10.38
C SER A 120 -13.68 28.32 10.00
N LEU A 121 -14.74 27.98 10.72
CA LEU A 121 -15.65 26.89 10.35
C LEU A 121 -16.51 27.24 9.12
N ASP A 122 -16.66 28.54 8.83
CA ASP A 122 -17.30 29.04 7.62
C ASP A 122 -16.28 29.18 6.50
N ILE A 123 -16.39 28.33 5.47
CA ILE A 123 -15.50 28.30 4.29
C ILE A 123 -15.52 29.64 3.56
N SER A 124 -16.62 30.39 3.60
CA SER A 124 -16.71 31.70 2.96
C SER A 124 -15.80 32.76 3.59
N GLN A 125 -15.33 32.50 4.82
CA GLN A 125 -14.39 33.35 5.54
C GLN A 125 -12.92 32.95 5.31
N TRP A 126 -12.66 31.87 4.56
CA TRP A 126 -11.29 31.47 4.26
C TRP A 126 -10.63 32.48 3.34
N ALA A 127 -9.36 32.77 3.59
CA ALA A 127 -8.65 33.83 2.88
C ALA A 127 -7.21 33.43 2.55
N VAL A 128 -6.72 33.91 1.40
CA VAL A 128 -5.29 33.87 1.09
C VAL A 128 -4.59 34.95 1.92
N SER A 129 -3.80 34.53 2.89
CA SER A 129 -3.06 35.43 3.79
C SER A 129 -1.77 35.95 3.16
N ARG A 130 -1.09 35.09 2.40
CA ARG A 130 0.16 35.41 1.70
C ARG A 130 0.34 34.54 0.46
N VAL A 131 1.04 35.11 -0.52
CA VAL A 131 1.48 34.40 -1.71
C VAL A 131 3.00 34.51 -1.80
N PHE A 132 3.66 33.41 -2.14
CA PHE A 132 5.09 33.36 -2.42
C PHE A 132 5.28 32.86 -3.84
N TYR A 133 6.04 33.58 -4.65
CA TYR A 133 6.41 33.16 -6.00
C TYR A 133 7.88 33.42 -6.27
N ASN A 134 8.62 32.37 -6.62
CA ASN A 134 10.01 32.43 -7.08
C ASN A 134 10.93 33.31 -6.20
N GLY A 135 10.89 33.10 -4.88
CA GLY A 135 11.72 33.84 -3.92
C GLY A 135 11.19 35.19 -3.46
N GLN A 136 10.00 35.60 -3.91
CA GLN A 136 9.38 36.87 -3.54
C GLN A 136 8.01 36.68 -2.89
N TYR A 137 7.68 37.55 -1.94
CA TYR A 137 6.38 37.57 -1.28
C TYR A 137 5.45 38.62 -1.88
N TYR A 138 4.18 38.25 -1.97
CA TYR A 138 3.09 39.08 -2.44
C TYR A 138 1.98 39.08 -1.38
N ARG A 139 1.17 40.14 -1.37
CA ARG A 139 0.05 40.26 -0.42
C ARG A 139 -1.00 39.20 -0.68
N ASP A 140 -1.40 39.07 -1.94
CA ASP A 140 -2.46 38.19 -2.43
C ASP A 140 -2.18 37.86 -3.91
N LEU A 141 -3.07 37.10 -4.54
CA LEU A 141 -2.94 36.71 -5.95
C LEU A 141 -3.10 37.90 -6.91
N ALA A 142 -3.93 38.89 -6.59
CA ALA A 142 -4.13 40.07 -7.43
C ALA A 142 -2.89 40.98 -7.45
N HIS A 143 -2.19 41.09 -6.32
CA HIS A 143 -0.90 41.76 -6.24
C HIS A 143 0.16 41.04 -7.09
N LEU A 144 0.23 39.71 -7.02
CA LEU A 144 1.12 38.93 -7.89
C LEU A 144 0.81 39.18 -9.38
N GLU A 145 -0.47 39.10 -9.76
CA GLU A 145 -0.91 39.31 -11.14
C GLU A 145 -0.60 40.72 -11.65
N SER A 146 -0.94 41.77 -10.88
CA SER A 146 -0.66 43.16 -11.27
C SER A 146 0.84 43.43 -11.41
N THR A 147 1.67 42.90 -10.51
CA THR A 147 3.14 43.00 -10.59
C THR A 147 3.67 42.25 -11.81
N TYR A 148 3.11 41.09 -12.14
CA TYR A 148 3.45 40.32 -13.32
C TYR A 148 3.11 41.07 -14.62
N VAL A 149 1.91 41.64 -14.71
CA VAL A 149 1.47 42.46 -15.86
C VAL A 149 2.34 43.69 -16.05
N GLN A 150 2.84 44.29 -14.97
CA GLN A 150 3.79 45.40 -15.00
C GLN A 150 5.22 44.99 -15.39
N GLY A 151 5.49 43.70 -15.60
CA GLY A 151 6.82 43.20 -15.96
C GLY A 151 7.83 43.22 -14.80
N GLN A 152 7.36 43.31 -13.56
CA GLN A 152 8.19 43.41 -12.36
C GLN A 152 8.46 42.05 -11.68
N VAL A 153 7.84 40.97 -12.16
CA VAL A 153 8.06 39.61 -11.66
C VAL A 153 9.10 38.91 -12.52
N SER A 154 10.14 38.35 -11.90
CA SER A 154 11.06 37.43 -12.56
C SER A 154 10.41 36.06 -12.69
N VAL A 155 10.09 35.66 -13.92
CA VAL A 155 9.35 34.43 -14.22
C VAL A 155 10.31 33.38 -14.75
N GLU A 156 10.46 32.31 -13.99
CA GLU A 156 11.18 31.11 -14.44
C GLU A 156 10.20 30.21 -15.20
N LYS A 157 10.46 30.00 -16.49
CA LYS A 157 9.60 29.16 -17.33
C LYS A 157 9.89 27.69 -17.08
N VAL A 158 9.09 27.09 -16.19
CA VAL A 158 9.14 25.65 -15.92
C VAL A 158 8.48 24.88 -17.07
N ARG A 159 9.14 23.82 -17.54
CA ARG A 159 8.53 22.91 -18.52
C ARG A 159 7.34 22.20 -17.89
N ARG A 160 6.21 22.17 -18.59
CA ARG A 160 5.05 21.39 -18.14
C ARG A 160 5.42 19.91 -18.11
N ALA A 161 5.24 19.29 -16.95
CA ALA A 161 5.48 17.86 -16.79
C ALA A 161 4.51 17.06 -17.69
N PRO A 162 4.99 16.05 -18.44
CA PRO A 162 4.12 15.14 -19.17
C PRO A 162 3.34 14.26 -18.20
N GLN A 163 2.19 13.74 -18.64
CA GLN A 163 1.26 12.99 -17.78
C GLN A 163 1.90 11.71 -17.21
N ASP A 164 2.79 11.08 -17.96
CA ASP A 164 3.53 9.89 -17.53
C ASP A 164 4.66 10.19 -16.52
N GLY A 165 4.90 11.47 -16.21
CA GLY A 165 5.91 11.98 -15.27
C GLY A 165 7.31 12.19 -15.88
N ASP A 166 7.60 11.62 -17.06
CA ASP A 166 8.95 11.58 -17.64
C ASP A 166 10.01 11.15 -16.61
N PHE A 167 10.82 12.08 -16.11
CA PHE A 167 11.90 11.75 -15.20
C PHE A 167 11.40 11.25 -13.84
N SER A 168 10.21 11.65 -13.42
CA SER A 168 9.59 11.25 -12.16
C SER A 168 8.82 9.94 -12.28
N SER A 169 8.70 9.34 -13.47
CA SER A 169 8.02 8.06 -13.64
C SER A 169 8.79 6.92 -12.97
N MET A 170 8.10 6.08 -12.19
CA MET A 170 8.67 4.84 -11.64
C MET A 170 8.62 3.67 -12.63
N LYS A 171 8.11 3.89 -13.85
CA LYS A 171 8.13 2.87 -14.91
C LYS A 171 9.57 2.53 -15.28
N PRO A 172 9.91 1.23 -15.40
CA PRO A 172 11.25 0.83 -15.85
C PRO A 172 11.59 1.46 -17.21
N ARG A 173 12.75 2.10 -17.31
CA ARG A 173 13.24 2.73 -18.56
C ARG A 173 13.90 1.74 -19.51
N ALA A 174 14.13 0.51 -19.05
CA ALA A 174 14.70 -0.57 -19.83
C ALA A 174 13.98 -1.88 -19.48
N PRO A 175 13.85 -2.81 -20.44
CA PRO A 175 13.30 -4.12 -20.17
C PRO A 175 14.21 -4.90 -19.20
N PRO A 176 13.65 -5.82 -18.38
CA PRO A 176 14.45 -6.68 -17.52
C PRO A 176 15.40 -7.55 -18.36
N ALA A 177 16.68 -7.60 -17.99
CA ALA A 177 17.67 -8.42 -18.68
C ALA A 177 17.47 -9.92 -18.44
N ALA A 178 16.94 -10.29 -17.28
CA ALA A 178 16.65 -11.67 -16.87
C ALA A 178 15.56 -11.68 -15.79
N LEU A 179 15.02 -12.86 -15.51
CA LEU A 179 14.14 -13.07 -14.35
C LEU A 179 14.94 -12.94 -13.04
N PHE A 180 14.33 -12.32 -12.04
CA PHE A 180 14.91 -12.22 -10.70
C PHE A 180 14.85 -13.56 -9.96
N PRO A 181 15.80 -13.87 -9.05
CA PRO A 181 15.70 -15.02 -8.17
C PRO A 181 14.41 -14.98 -7.34
N VAL A 182 13.76 -16.14 -7.21
CA VAL A 182 12.50 -16.27 -6.46
C VAL A 182 12.71 -17.20 -5.27
N GLN A 183 12.29 -16.74 -4.09
CA GLN A 183 12.21 -17.60 -2.91
C GLN A 183 10.92 -18.43 -2.96
N TYR A 184 11.01 -19.71 -2.59
CA TYR A 184 9.85 -20.60 -2.47
C TYR A 184 9.96 -21.48 -1.22
N GLU A 185 8.83 -22.04 -0.79
CA GLU A 185 8.69 -22.91 0.39
C GLU A 185 8.41 -24.36 -0.07
N PRO A 186 9.42 -25.25 -0.15
CA PRO A 186 9.27 -26.57 -0.78
C PRO A 186 8.22 -27.49 -0.11
N GLN A 187 7.98 -27.30 1.18
CA GLN A 187 7.06 -28.09 1.99
C GLN A 187 5.93 -27.22 2.59
N GLY A 188 5.69 -26.05 1.99
CA GLY A 188 4.79 -25.04 2.54
C GLY A 188 5.37 -24.25 3.72
N PRO A 189 4.58 -23.33 4.30
CA PRO A 189 5.04 -22.43 5.33
C PRO A 189 5.36 -23.17 6.63
N ARG A 190 6.49 -22.80 7.26
CA ARG A 190 6.89 -23.32 8.59
C ARG A 190 6.36 -22.47 9.75
N TYR A 191 5.41 -21.59 9.45
CA TYR A 191 4.68 -20.77 10.38
C TYR A 191 3.18 -20.98 10.15
N SER A 192 2.37 -20.66 11.16
CA SER A 192 0.92 -20.68 11.03
C SER A 192 0.34 -19.35 11.48
N VAL A 193 -0.60 -18.82 10.69
CA VAL A 193 -1.38 -17.64 11.03
C VAL A 193 -2.83 -18.08 11.25
N ARG A 194 -3.39 -17.74 12.41
CA ARG A 194 -4.82 -17.95 12.71
C ARG A 194 -5.38 -16.66 13.27
N ASN A 195 -6.33 -16.05 12.57
CA ASN A 195 -6.81 -14.70 12.86
C ASN A 195 -5.61 -13.74 12.93
N ASN A 196 -5.37 -13.12 14.08
CA ASN A 196 -4.26 -12.22 14.32
C ASN A 196 -3.11 -12.85 15.14
N HIS A 197 -3.10 -14.18 15.29
CA HIS A 197 -2.10 -14.90 16.06
C HIS A 197 -1.15 -15.68 15.15
N VAL A 198 0.15 -15.63 15.46
CA VAL A 198 1.22 -16.22 14.67
C VAL A 198 2.02 -17.19 15.54
N LEU A 199 2.30 -18.36 14.98
CA LEU A 199 3.25 -19.33 15.54
C LEU A 199 4.36 -19.58 14.54
N PHE A 200 5.61 -19.52 15.00
CA PHE A 200 6.78 -19.79 14.17
C PHE A 200 7.93 -20.36 15.01
N GLN A 201 8.27 -21.63 14.81
CA GLN A 201 9.28 -22.32 15.62
C GLN A 201 8.98 -22.14 17.13
N ALA A 202 9.87 -21.46 17.86
CA ALA A 202 9.72 -21.16 19.28
C ALA A 202 8.94 -19.86 19.56
N TRP A 203 8.54 -19.10 18.54
CA TRP A 203 7.84 -17.83 18.66
C TRP A 203 6.32 -17.99 18.65
N SER A 204 5.66 -17.18 19.47
CA SER A 204 4.21 -16.99 19.52
C SER A 204 3.91 -15.53 19.78
N PHE A 205 3.03 -14.90 19.01
CA PHE A 205 2.62 -13.51 19.23
C PHE A 205 1.31 -13.19 18.52
N ALA A 206 0.64 -12.13 18.96
CA ALA A 206 -0.46 -11.51 18.24
C ALA A 206 0.01 -10.24 17.52
N PHE A 207 -0.65 -9.89 16.43
CA PHE A 207 -0.43 -8.61 15.73
C PHE A 207 -1.73 -7.80 15.61
N GLY A 208 -1.59 -6.53 15.24
CA GLY A 208 -2.70 -5.66 14.89
C GLY A 208 -2.25 -4.44 14.11
N MET A 209 -3.23 -3.68 13.61
CA MET A 209 -3.02 -2.42 12.91
C MET A 209 -3.81 -1.32 13.60
N SER A 210 -3.11 -0.35 14.20
CA SER A 210 -3.71 0.86 14.75
C SER A 210 -3.96 1.84 13.62
N VAL A 211 -5.17 2.39 13.51
CA VAL A 211 -5.51 3.40 12.46
C VAL A 211 -4.54 4.58 12.49
N ASN A 212 -4.12 5.00 13.69
CA ASN A 212 -3.28 6.18 13.86
C ASN A 212 -1.79 5.84 13.77
N THR A 213 -1.35 4.78 14.46
CA THR A 213 0.08 4.53 14.68
C THR A 213 0.64 3.37 13.87
N GLY A 214 -0.19 2.54 13.24
CA GLY A 214 0.25 1.46 12.36
C GLY A 214 0.48 0.11 13.07
N LEU A 215 1.48 -0.63 12.58
CA LEU A 215 1.74 -2.02 12.94
C LEU A 215 2.16 -2.17 14.41
N ARG A 216 1.58 -3.16 15.08
CA ARG A 216 1.84 -3.46 16.48
C ARG A 216 1.75 -4.95 16.78
N LEU A 217 2.53 -5.38 17.75
CA LEU A 217 2.66 -6.76 18.20
C LEU A 217 2.38 -6.86 19.69
N PHE A 218 1.76 -7.95 20.12
CA PHE A 218 1.33 -8.18 21.50
C PHE A 218 1.61 -9.62 21.96
N ASP A 219 1.75 -9.78 23.29
CA ASP A 219 2.01 -11.05 23.97
C ASP A 219 3.10 -11.88 23.27
N ILE A 220 4.25 -11.25 23.06
CA ILE A 220 5.37 -11.86 22.33
C ILE A 220 6.08 -12.84 23.25
N ARG A 221 6.11 -14.11 22.84
CA ARG A 221 6.68 -15.21 23.61
C ARG A 221 7.74 -15.96 22.82
N HIS A 222 8.80 -16.37 23.52
CA HIS A 222 9.80 -17.31 23.02
C HIS A 222 9.83 -18.54 23.92
N ARG A 223 9.64 -19.75 23.36
CA ARG A 223 9.57 -21.03 24.10
C ARG A 223 8.53 -21.03 25.22
N GLY A 224 7.43 -20.32 25.03
CA GLY A 224 6.31 -20.23 25.98
C GLY A 224 6.43 -19.10 27.01
N GLU A 225 7.63 -18.55 27.21
CA GLU A 225 7.89 -17.43 28.13
C GLU A 225 7.69 -16.10 27.41
N ARG A 226 7.03 -15.14 28.06
CA ARG A 226 6.86 -13.79 27.51
C ARG A 226 8.18 -13.05 27.55
N VAL A 227 8.49 -12.35 26.47
CA VAL A 227 9.66 -11.46 26.38
C VAL A 227 9.23 -9.98 26.28
N ALA A 228 8.07 -9.71 25.69
CA ALA A 228 7.50 -8.38 25.60
C ALA A 228 5.97 -8.45 25.60
N TYR A 229 5.34 -7.53 26.33
CA TYR A 229 3.89 -7.35 26.31
C TYR A 229 3.43 -6.67 25.01
N GLU A 230 4.14 -5.63 24.59
CA GLU A 230 3.84 -4.84 23.40
C GLU A 230 5.12 -4.35 22.72
N ILE A 231 5.19 -4.50 21.40
CA ILE A 231 6.13 -3.75 20.55
C ILE A 231 5.31 -3.08 19.44
N SER A 232 5.34 -1.76 19.36
CA SER A 232 4.47 -1.03 18.44
C SER A 232 5.10 0.25 17.89
N VAL A 233 4.77 0.55 16.63
CA VAL A 233 5.05 1.87 16.04
C VAL A 233 4.19 2.90 16.76
N GLN A 234 4.79 4.04 17.10
CA GLN A 234 4.13 5.15 17.78
C GLN A 234 4.05 6.40 16.91
N GLU A 235 5.13 6.74 16.20
CA GLU A 235 5.17 7.93 15.34
C GLU A 235 6.29 7.82 14.28
N ALA A 236 6.08 8.48 13.14
CA ALA A 236 7.10 8.84 12.16
C ALA A 236 7.07 10.36 11.96
N LEU A 237 8.18 11.02 12.29
CA LEU A 237 8.34 12.46 12.22
C LEU A 237 9.35 12.84 11.12
N SER A 238 8.96 13.76 10.25
CA SER A 238 9.84 14.35 9.24
C SER A 238 9.93 15.87 9.44
N VAL A 239 11.13 16.38 9.69
CA VAL A 239 11.39 17.82 9.89
C VAL A 239 12.25 18.34 8.75
N TYR A 240 11.74 19.34 8.02
CA TYR A 240 12.35 19.85 6.81
C TYR A 240 13.07 21.18 7.01
N GLY A 241 14.03 21.45 6.12
CA GLY A 241 14.61 22.76 5.89
C GLY A 241 14.50 23.14 4.41
N SER A 242 14.12 24.38 4.13
CA SER A 242 14.04 24.96 2.78
C SER A 242 14.14 26.49 2.87
N ASN A 243 14.42 27.15 1.76
CA ASN A 243 14.24 28.61 1.64
C ASN A 243 12.84 29.01 1.13
N CYS A 244 12.01 28.05 0.70
CA CYS A 244 10.59 28.27 0.44
C CYS A 244 9.77 28.16 1.75
N PRO A 245 8.72 29.00 1.94
CA PRO A 245 7.96 29.08 3.19
C PRO A 245 7.25 27.78 3.59
N GLY A 246 6.75 27.01 2.62
CA GLY A 246 6.17 25.69 2.85
C GLY A 246 7.22 24.75 3.42
N GLY A 247 8.29 24.51 2.66
CA GLY A 247 9.37 23.60 3.08
C GLY A 247 10.07 23.99 4.38
N MET A 248 10.24 25.29 4.68
CA MET A 248 10.88 25.74 5.93
C MET A 248 10.01 25.50 7.17
N SER A 249 8.70 25.42 6.99
CA SER A 249 7.73 25.28 8.09
C SER A 249 7.29 23.83 8.29
N THR A 250 7.57 22.94 7.34
CA THR A 250 7.09 21.56 7.33
C THR A 250 7.70 20.72 8.45
N ARG A 251 6.81 20.24 9.32
CA ARG A 251 7.09 19.23 10.34
C ARG A 251 5.94 18.23 10.32
N TYR A 252 6.12 17.12 9.61
CA TYR A 252 5.09 16.09 9.52
C TYR A 252 5.17 15.15 10.71
N MET A 253 4.05 15.00 11.41
CA MET A 253 3.82 13.94 12.40
C MET A 253 2.83 12.97 11.75
N ASP A 254 3.35 11.88 11.18
CA ASP A 254 2.61 11.01 10.27
C ASP A 254 1.44 10.29 10.99
N GLY A 255 1.55 10.09 12.30
CA GLY A 255 0.50 9.58 13.17
C GLY A 255 -0.77 10.44 13.19
N SER A 256 -0.65 11.75 12.93
CA SER A 256 -1.80 12.67 12.81
C SER A 256 -2.60 12.47 11.52
N PHE A 257 -1.96 12.01 10.44
CA PHE A 257 -2.64 11.61 9.21
C PHE A 257 -3.23 10.20 9.34
N GLY A 258 -2.49 9.33 10.03
CA GLY A 258 -2.86 7.97 10.38
C GLY A 258 -2.02 6.94 9.65
N ILE A 259 -0.91 6.52 10.26
CA ILE A 259 0.04 5.57 9.68
C ILE A 259 -0.66 4.26 9.27
N GLY A 260 -1.53 3.70 10.11
CA GLY A 260 -2.24 2.47 9.76
C GLY A 260 -3.46 2.66 8.85
N ARG A 261 -4.02 3.87 8.81
CA ARG A 261 -5.05 4.24 7.84
C ARG A 261 -4.50 4.24 6.42
N TYR A 262 -3.28 4.74 6.26
CA TYR A 262 -2.57 4.81 4.99
C TYR A 262 -1.76 3.55 4.67
N THR A 263 -2.05 2.42 5.33
CA THR A 263 -1.46 1.14 4.94
C THR A 263 -1.99 0.72 3.57
N SER A 264 -1.06 0.64 2.61
CA SER A 264 -1.34 0.40 1.20
C SER A 264 -1.39 -1.10 0.88
N PRO A 265 -2.18 -1.52 -0.12
CA PRO A 265 -2.12 -2.87 -0.67
C PRO A 265 -0.70 -3.23 -1.13
N LEU A 266 -0.23 -4.41 -0.73
CA LEU A 266 1.10 -4.91 -1.07
C LEU A 266 1.08 -5.65 -2.41
N VAL A 267 2.02 -5.32 -3.29
CA VAL A 267 2.21 -5.95 -4.58
C VAL A 267 2.99 -7.25 -4.42
N ARG A 268 2.31 -8.37 -4.70
CA ARG A 268 2.89 -9.71 -4.54
C ARG A 268 4.11 -9.91 -5.43
N GLY A 269 5.23 -10.31 -4.83
CA GLY A 269 6.51 -10.53 -5.52
C GLY A 269 7.40 -9.29 -5.64
N VAL A 270 6.88 -8.12 -5.27
CA VAL A 270 7.65 -6.86 -5.20
C VAL A 270 7.84 -6.47 -3.74
N ASP A 271 6.75 -6.24 -3.02
CA ASP A 271 6.78 -5.76 -1.63
C ASP A 271 7.06 -6.89 -0.65
N CYS A 272 6.58 -8.10 -0.95
CA CYS A 272 6.89 -9.32 -0.21
C CYS A 272 7.08 -10.50 -1.16
N PRO A 273 7.69 -11.61 -0.71
CA PRO A 273 7.81 -12.82 -1.52
C PRO A 273 6.47 -13.30 -2.06
N TYR A 274 6.52 -13.98 -3.21
CA TYR A 274 5.31 -14.47 -3.87
C TYR A 274 4.53 -15.47 -3.00
N SER A 275 5.25 -16.27 -2.21
CA SER A 275 4.71 -17.28 -1.29
C SER A 275 4.26 -16.71 0.06
N ALA A 276 4.37 -15.40 0.30
CA ALA A 276 3.97 -14.82 1.58
C ALA A 276 2.46 -15.00 1.84
N THR A 277 2.09 -15.06 3.11
CA THR A 277 0.70 -14.99 3.57
C THR A 277 0.29 -13.52 3.59
N TYR A 278 -0.65 -13.11 2.73
CA TYR A 278 -1.17 -11.75 2.68
C TYR A 278 -2.49 -11.66 3.42
N LEU A 279 -2.66 -10.56 4.15
CA LEU A 279 -3.76 -10.33 5.05
C LEU A 279 -4.37 -8.96 4.78
N ASP A 280 -5.70 -8.90 4.87
CA ASP A 280 -6.46 -7.67 4.75
C ASP A 280 -6.37 -6.86 6.05
N VAL A 281 -6.38 -5.53 5.90
CA VAL A 281 -6.47 -4.61 7.03
C VAL A 281 -7.78 -3.86 6.95
N HIS A 282 -8.55 -3.87 8.04
CA HIS A 282 -9.81 -3.15 8.15
C HIS A 282 -9.62 -1.90 8.99
N HIS A 283 -10.18 -0.77 8.53
CA HIS A 283 -10.15 0.48 9.27
C HIS A 283 -11.43 1.28 9.05
N LEU A 284 -11.77 2.11 10.03
CA LEU A 284 -12.84 3.09 9.94
C LEU A 284 -12.27 4.44 10.35
N ALA A 285 -12.16 5.35 9.38
CA ALA A 285 -11.63 6.70 9.56
C ALA A 285 -12.30 7.64 8.54
N HIS A 286 -12.74 8.81 9.01
CA HIS A 286 -13.36 9.86 8.17
C HIS A 286 -14.60 9.37 7.37
N SER A 287 -15.23 8.29 7.81
CA SER A 287 -16.39 7.67 7.17
C SER A 287 -17.18 6.86 8.21
N LEU A 288 -18.46 6.61 7.93
CA LEU A 288 -19.32 5.73 8.73
C LEU A 288 -19.24 4.26 8.27
N VAL A 289 -18.53 3.99 7.18
CA VAL A 289 -18.38 2.64 6.61
C VAL A 289 -16.94 2.16 6.80
N SER A 290 -16.79 0.92 7.28
CA SER A 290 -15.48 0.27 7.36
C SER A 290 -14.90 0.08 5.96
N ARG A 291 -13.67 0.51 5.77
CA ARG A 291 -12.88 0.25 4.57
C ARG A 291 -11.95 -0.92 4.81
N THR A 292 -11.60 -1.60 3.72
CA THR A 292 -10.67 -2.74 3.74
C THR A 292 -9.56 -2.48 2.73
N SER A 293 -8.33 -2.38 3.22
CA SER A 293 -7.14 -2.43 2.39
C SER A 293 -6.80 -3.90 2.15
N LYS A 294 -6.96 -4.36 0.91
CA LYS A 294 -6.69 -5.74 0.52
C LYS A 294 -5.19 -6.01 0.53
N SER A 295 -4.78 -7.17 1.04
CA SER A 295 -3.36 -7.59 1.05
C SER A 295 -2.40 -6.54 1.63
N ALA A 296 -2.81 -5.82 2.68
CA ALA A 296 -2.07 -4.69 3.26
C ALA A 296 -1.02 -5.09 4.32
N LEU A 297 -1.02 -6.35 4.73
CA LEU A 297 -0.01 -6.93 5.62
C LEU A 297 0.44 -8.26 5.06
N CYS A 298 1.73 -8.56 5.12
CA CYS A 298 2.27 -9.85 4.71
C CYS A 298 3.12 -10.48 5.80
N ILE A 299 3.06 -11.80 5.90
CA ILE A 299 3.86 -12.61 6.83
C ILE A 299 4.58 -13.67 6.00
N PHE A 300 5.89 -13.79 6.18
CA PHE A 300 6.70 -14.76 5.45
C PHE A 300 7.96 -15.15 6.21
N GLU A 301 8.47 -16.34 5.93
CA GLU A 301 9.81 -16.73 6.35
C GLU A 301 10.81 -16.35 5.26
N GLN A 302 11.94 -15.75 5.63
CA GLN A 302 12.99 -15.33 4.71
C GLN A 302 14.29 -16.09 5.01
N ASN A 303 14.93 -16.65 3.97
CA ASN A 303 16.31 -17.11 4.07
C ASN A 303 17.23 -15.88 3.96
N LEU A 304 18.11 -15.68 4.95
CA LEU A 304 18.94 -14.47 5.04
C LEU A 304 20.25 -14.57 4.24
N GLY A 305 20.45 -15.65 3.48
CA GLY A 305 21.61 -15.82 2.58
C GLY A 305 22.96 -16.00 3.28
N SER A 306 22.97 -16.04 4.62
CA SER A 306 24.15 -16.26 5.46
C SER A 306 23.86 -17.37 6.48
N PRO A 307 24.88 -18.08 7.01
CA PRO A 307 24.66 -19.06 8.07
C PRO A 307 24.41 -18.35 9.41
N LEU A 308 23.49 -18.85 10.24
CA LEU A 308 23.25 -18.33 11.59
C LEU A 308 24.49 -18.57 12.45
N ARG A 309 25.09 -19.75 12.28
CA ARG A 309 26.38 -20.14 12.82
C ARG A 309 26.99 -21.20 11.93
N ARG A 310 28.32 -21.21 11.82
CA ARG A 310 29.07 -22.31 11.21
C ARG A 310 30.44 -22.45 11.84
N HIS A 311 30.93 -23.67 11.90
CA HIS A 311 32.30 -23.97 12.27
C HIS A 311 32.82 -25.11 11.39
N TYR A 312 34.09 -25.00 10.99
CA TYR A 312 34.81 -26.07 10.30
C TYR A 312 36.10 -26.25 11.06
N SER A 313 36.27 -27.40 11.70
CA SER A 313 37.49 -27.76 12.40
C SER A 313 38.32 -28.67 11.51
N ASN A 314 39.55 -28.24 11.23
CA ASN A 314 40.58 -29.05 10.60
C ASN A 314 41.74 -29.38 11.57
N LEU A 315 41.55 -29.08 12.86
CA LEU A 315 42.58 -29.24 13.89
C LEU A 315 42.12 -30.27 14.92
N GLN A 316 42.92 -31.34 15.11
CA GLN A 316 42.67 -32.49 15.99
C GLN A 316 41.43 -33.32 15.63
N SER A 317 40.23 -32.72 15.68
CA SER A 317 38.97 -33.33 15.29
C SER A 317 38.48 -32.69 14.00
N LEU A 318 38.28 -33.51 12.96
CA LEU A 318 37.80 -33.08 11.65
C LEU A 318 36.28 -33.09 11.63
N TYR A 319 35.65 -31.91 11.67
CA TYR A 319 34.19 -31.81 11.60
C TYR A 319 33.71 -30.48 11.03
N TYR A 320 32.46 -30.51 10.55
CA TYR A 320 31.70 -29.33 10.18
C TYR A 320 30.38 -29.31 10.95
N GLY A 321 30.00 -28.14 11.44
CA GLY A 321 28.68 -27.88 12.00
C GLY A 321 28.17 -26.53 11.53
N GLY A 322 26.95 -26.47 10.99
CA GLY A 322 26.36 -25.24 10.50
C GLY A 322 24.85 -25.22 10.67
N LEU A 323 24.27 -24.02 10.63
CA LEU A 323 22.84 -23.80 10.69
C LEU A 323 22.46 -22.68 9.73
N VAL A 324 21.47 -22.93 8.86
CA VAL A 324 20.91 -21.93 7.94
C VAL A 324 20.26 -20.81 8.74
N ASN A 325 20.48 -19.56 8.32
CA ASN A 325 19.82 -18.40 8.92
C ASN A 325 18.50 -18.13 8.20
N SER A 326 17.41 -18.26 8.93
CA SER A 326 16.06 -17.89 8.48
C SER A 326 15.38 -17.05 9.55
N ALA A 327 14.51 -16.14 9.14
CA ALA A 327 13.73 -15.32 10.06
C ALA A 327 12.31 -15.14 9.56
N LEU A 328 11.35 -15.03 10.48
CA LEU A 328 9.98 -14.66 10.14
C LEU A 328 9.88 -13.14 10.08
N VAL A 329 9.28 -12.61 9.03
CA VAL A 329 9.03 -11.18 8.82
C VAL A 329 7.53 -10.93 8.83
N VAL A 330 7.10 -9.94 9.62
CA VAL A 330 5.76 -9.33 9.54
C VAL A 330 5.94 -7.94 8.97
N ARG A 331 5.34 -7.67 7.81
CA ARG A 331 5.53 -6.43 7.07
C ARG A 331 4.20 -5.73 6.76
N SER A 332 4.21 -4.42 6.89
CA SER A 332 3.21 -3.52 6.31
C SER A 332 3.88 -2.31 5.68
N ILE A 333 3.32 -1.78 4.60
CA ILE A 333 3.81 -0.56 3.95
C ILE A 333 2.76 0.53 4.09
N THR A 334 3.19 1.69 4.58
CA THR A 334 2.35 2.88 4.72
C THR A 334 2.78 3.93 3.71
N THR A 335 1.82 4.45 2.92
CA THR A 335 2.06 5.54 1.97
C THR A 335 1.41 6.83 2.47
N VAL A 336 2.16 7.65 3.22
CA VAL A 336 1.68 8.99 3.66
C VAL A 336 2.23 10.04 2.71
N GLY A 337 1.37 10.55 1.83
CA GLY A 337 1.74 11.56 0.86
C GLY A 337 2.80 11.02 -0.12
N ASN A 338 4.03 11.53 0.00
CA ASN A 338 5.13 11.21 -0.90
C ASN A 338 5.95 9.97 -0.48
N TYR A 339 5.97 9.63 0.81
CA TYR A 339 6.80 8.54 1.31
C TYR A 339 6.05 7.23 1.40
N ASP A 340 6.80 6.16 1.16
CA ASP A 340 6.43 4.79 1.48
C ASP A 340 7.34 4.28 2.61
N TYR A 341 6.77 4.04 3.79
CA TYR A 341 7.49 3.44 4.91
C TYR A 341 7.23 1.94 4.97
N VAL A 342 8.28 1.15 4.83
CA VAL A 342 8.25 -0.31 5.00
C VAL A 342 8.54 -0.64 6.46
N TRP A 343 7.51 -1.09 7.17
CA TRP A 343 7.59 -1.48 8.58
C TRP A 343 7.75 -2.98 8.69
N ASP A 344 8.89 -3.42 9.23
CA ASP A 344 9.23 -4.82 9.44
C ASP A 344 9.40 -5.12 10.94
N PHE A 345 8.73 -6.17 11.42
CA PHE A 345 9.14 -6.88 12.62
C PHE A 345 9.70 -8.25 12.25
N ILE A 346 10.94 -8.52 12.65
CA ILE A 346 11.71 -9.69 12.23
C ILE A 346 12.04 -10.55 13.44
N PHE A 347 11.70 -11.84 13.37
CA PHE A 347 11.89 -12.82 14.44
C PHE A 347 12.93 -13.86 14.04
N TYR A 348 14.03 -13.89 14.80
CA TYR A 348 15.17 -14.75 14.51
C TYR A 348 15.12 -16.06 15.29
N GLN A 349 15.75 -17.10 14.73
CA GLN A 349 15.80 -18.45 15.34
C GLN A 349 16.54 -18.49 16.69
N ASN A 350 17.40 -17.52 16.95
CA ASN A 350 18.19 -17.41 18.17
C ASN A 350 17.48 -16.67 19.32
N GLY A 351 16.23 -16.24 19.14
CA GLY A 351 15.49 -15.49 20.17
C GLY A 351 15.59 -13.97 20.05
N ALA A 352 16.25 -13.43 19.03
CA ALA A 352 16.28 -11.99 18.78
C ALA A 352 15.02 -11.51 18.02
N ILE A 353 14.63 -10.26 18.30
CA ILE A 353 13.59 -9.52 17.58
C ILE A 353 14.22 -8.23 17.05
N GLU A 354 13.90 -7.86 15.81
CA GLU A 354 14.31 -6.59 15.21
C GLU A 354 13.08 -5.83 14.72
N GLY A 355 13.00 -4.56 15.11
CA GLY A 355 12.12 -3.58 14.47
C GLY A 355 12.92 -2.81 13.42
N LYS A 356 12.46 -2.84 12.18
CA LYS A 356 13.14 -2.19 11.06
C LYS A 356 12.17 -1.34 10.27
N VAL A 357 12.63 -0.16 9.89
CA VAL A 357 11.91 0.77 9.02
C VAL A 357 12.79 1.13 7.84
N GLN A 358 12.19 1.18 6.65
CA GLN A 358 12.86 1.65 5.44
C GLN A 358 11.96 2.71 4.80
N ALA A 359 12.51 3.88 4.49
CA ALA A 359 11.80 4.91 3.75
C ALA A 359 12.16 4.79 2.26
N THR A 360 11.14 4.75 1.41
CA THR A 360 11.23 4.81 -0.06
C THR A 360 10.12 5.72 -0.59
N GLY A 361 9.80 5.66 -1.87
CA GLY A 361 8.84 6.54 -2.52
C GLY A 361 9.51 7.80 -3.08
N TYR A 362 8.79 8.91 -3.08
CA TYR A 362 9.29 10.20 -3.54
C TYR A 362 9.78 11.06 -2.38
N LEU A 363 10.80 11.87 -2.63
CA LEU A 363 11.15 12.98 -1.74
C LEU A 363 10.14 14.13 -1.87
N THR A 364 9.92 14.88 -0.79
CA THR A 364 9.28 16.20 -0.89
C THR A 364 10.28 17.21 -1.44
N SER A 365 9.87 18.00 -2.43
CA SER A 365 10.72 19.02 -3.05
C SER A 365 10.20 20.43 -2.84
N SER A 366 11.11 21.40 -2.98
CA SER A 366 10.78 22.82 -3.14
C SER A 366 11.27 23.31 -4.50
N PHE A 367 10.74 24.45 -4.95
CA PHE A 367 11.26 25.10 -6.15
C PHE A 367 12.68 25.60 -5.90
N LEU A 368 13.61 25.26 -6.80
CA LEU A 368 14.99 25.70 -6.68
C LEU A 368 15.11 27.17 -7.11
N HIS A 369 15.37 28.06 -6.14
CA HIS A 369 15.70 29.46 -6.40
C HIS A 369 16.74 29.98 -5.40
N GLY A 370 17.43 31.07 -5.76
CA GLY A 370 18.31 31.82 -4.86
C GLY A 370 19.36 30.94 -4.16
N ASP A 371 19.41 31.02 -2.83
CA ASP A 371 20.33 30.29 -1.95
C ASP A 371 19.82 28.89 -1.54
N GLY A 372 18.86 28.31 -2.26
CA GLY A 372 18.20 27.05 -1.89
C GLY A 372 19.15 25.87 -1.69
N LEU A 373 20.32 25.89 -2.34
CA LEU A 373 21.36 24.88 -2.17
C LEU A 373 22.01 24.87 -0.77
N ARG A 374 21.74 25.86 0.09
CA ARG A 374 22.09 25.80 1.51
C ARG A 374 21.18 24.83 2.30
N TYR A 375 20.04 24.46 1.72
CA TYR A 375 18.99 23.66 2.36
C TYR A 375 18.74 22.33 1.62
N GLY A 376 19.64 21.89 0.75
CA GLY A 376 19.47 20.67 0.00
C GLY A 376 20.29 20.63 -1.28
N ASN A 377 19.97 19.66 -2.14
CA ASN A 377 20.65 19.47 -3.42
C ASN A 377 19.69 19.69 -4.59
N ARG A 378 20.21 20.19 -5.71
CA ARG A 378 19.46 20.20 -6.97
C ARG A 378 19.28 18.76 -7.45
N VAL A 379 18.03 18.32 -7.58
CA VAL A 379 17.69 16.96 -8.07
C VAL A 379 17.11 16.97 -9.49
N TRP A 380 16.63 18.13 -9.95
CA TRP A 380 16.22 18.36 -11.34
C TRP A 380 16.34 19.84 -11.72
N GLU A 381 15.96 20.22 -12.95
CA GLU A 381 16.15 21.58 -13.50
C GLU A 381 15.67 22.68 -12.53
N HIS A 382 14.47 22.55 -11.96
CA HIS A 382 13.90 23.52 -11.02
C HIS A 382 13.55 22.90 -9.66
N THR A 383 14.11 21.75 -9.33
CA THR A 383 13.68 20.94 -8.19
C THR A 383 14.80 20.87 -7.15
N LEU A 384 14.54 21.43 -5.97
CA LEU A 384 15.38 21.30 -4.78
C LEU A 384 14.92 20.09 -3.98
N GLY A 385 15.79 19.09 -3.84
CA GLY A 385 15.62 18.01 -2.86
C GLY A 385 15.95 18.55 -1.48
N THR A 386 14.91 18.87 -0.72
CA THR A 386 15.02 19.56 0.58
C THR A 386 15.62 18.67 1.66
N ILE A 387 16.51 19.24 2.47
CA ILE A 387 17.11 18.54 3.61
C ILE A 387 16.05 18.27 4.67
N HIS A 388 16.11 17.09 5.28
CA HIS A 388 15.21 16.71 6.36
C HIS A 388 15.79 15.60 7.23
N THR A 389 15.18 15.41 8.39
CA THR A 389 15.46 14.29 9.30
C THR A 389 14.23 13.43 9.44
N HIS A 390 14.39 12.11 9.40
CA HIS A 390 13.37 11.16 9.85
C HIS A 390 13.64 10.76 11.30
N SER A 391 12.62 10.83 12.15
CA SER A 391 12.64 10.34 13.53
C SER A 391 11.49 9.36 13.72
N ILE A 392 11.81 8.14 14.14
CA ILE A 392 10.84 7.06 14.23
C ILE A 392 10.74 6.62 15.69
N ASN A 393 9.53 6.58 16.23
CA ASN A 393 9.29 6.19 17.61
C ASN A 393 8.61 4.83 17.71
N TYR A 394 9.14 3.99 18.60
CA TYR A 394 8.58 2.69 18.96
C TYR A 394 8.33 2.64 20.46
N LYS A 395 7.22 2.01 20.86
CA LYS A 395 7.03 1.51 22.22
C LYS A 395 7.58 0.08 22.29
N VAL A 396 8.40 -0.20 23.30
CA VAL A 396 8.97 -1.53 23.57
C VAL A 396 8.75 -1.86 25.04
N ASP A 397 7.67 -2.59 25.31
CA ASP A 397 7.19 -2.94 26.65
C ASP A 397 7.69 -4.34 27.00
N LEU A 398 8.89 -4.41 27.60
CA LEU A 398 9.57 -5.67 27.89
C LEU A 398 9.12 -6.24 29.25
N ASP A 399 8.76 -7.52 29.26
CA ASP A 399 8.35 -8.28 30.46
C ASP A 399 9.37 -9.41 30.71
N VAL A 400 10.65 -9.06 30.92
CA VAL A 400 11.73 -10.06 31.00
C VAL A 400 11.72 -10.75 32.36
N GLY A 401 11.29 -12.03 32.37
CA GLY A 401 11.27 -12.84 33.59
C GLY A 401 9.99 -12.69 34.44
N GLY A 402 8.98 -11.97 33.93
CA GLY A 402 7.70 -11.75 34.59
C GLY A 402 7.49 -10.31 35.03
#